data_AF-A0A7V4QCA8-F1
#
_entry.id   AF-A0A7V4QCA8-F1
#
_cell.length_a   1.000
_cell.length_b   1.000
_cell.length_c   1.000
_cell.angle_alpha   90.00
_cell.angle_beta   90.00
_cell.angle_gamma   90.00
#
_symmetry.space_group_name_H-M   'P 1'
#
loop_
_entity.id
_entity.type
_entity.pdbx_description
1 polymer ?
#
loop_
_entity_poly.entity_id
_entity_poly.type
_entity_poly.pdbx_seq_one_letter_code
_entity_poly.pdbx_strand_id
1 'polypeptide(L)' 'MLDKNPKSGTALGKNCYKIRLANSSNKKGKSGGYRVISYFIDNNNIVRLLLIYSKGDTENISDNELFEVLKNNNLS' A
#
# COMPACT_ATOMS: atom_id res chain seq x y z
N MET A 1 -8.03 -8.79 -8.84
CA MET A 1 -7.22 -9.34 -7.73
C MET A 1 -7.64 -8.76 -6.39
N LEU A 2 -7.61 -7.44 -6.20
CA LEU A 2 -8.00 -6.80 -4.92
C LEU A 2 -9.51 -6.85 -4.64
N ASP A 3 -10.31 -6.81 -5.71
CA ASP A 3 -11.77 -6.97 -5.72
C ASP A 3 -12.24 -8.34 -5.21
N LYS A 4 -11.45 -9.40 -5.44
CA LYS A 4 -11.81 -10.78 -5.06
C LYS A 4 -11.24 -11.21 -3.71
N ASN A 5 -10.06 -10.71 -3.36
CA ASN A 5 -9.45 -10.97 -2.07
C ASN A 5 -8.58 -9.77 -1.66
N PRO A 6 -9.15 -8.78 -0.95
CA PRO A 6 -8.41 -7.61 -0.53
C PRO A 6 -7.30 -7.94 0.49
N LYS A 7 -7.26 -9.14 1.08
CA LYS A 7 -6.17 -9.57 1.96
C LYS A 7 -5.03 -10.28 1.21
N SER A 8 -5.06 -10.30 -0.12
CA SER A 8 -4.00 -10.92 -0.94
C SER A 8 -2.68 -10.14 -0.97
N GLY A 9 -2.67 -8.91 -0.47
CA GLY A 9 -1.46 -8.10 -0.32
C GLY A 9 -0.56 -8.58 0.81
N THR A 10 0.66 -8.04 0.87
CA THR A 10 1.56 -8.25 2.01
C THR A 10 1.02 -7.50 3.22
N ALA A 11 0.73 -8.20 4.31
CA ALA A 11 0.28 -7.57 5.55
C ALA A 11 1.35 -6.64 6.14
N LEU A 12 0.90 -5.48 6.63
CA LEU A 12 1.71 -4.49 7.36
C LEU A 12 1.28 -4.36 8.83
N GLY A 13 0.29 -5.14 9.28
CA GLY A 13 -0.33 -5.01 10.60
C GLY A 13 -1.49 -4.00 10.62
N LYS A 14 -2.28 -3.97 11.71
CA LYS A 14 -3.42 -3.03 11.88
C LYS A 14 -4.40 -3.01 10.67
N ASN A 15 -4.75 -4.18 10.14
CA ASN A 15 -5.56 -4.33 8.91
C ASN A 15 -5.03 -3.56 7.68
N CYS A 16 -3.74 -3.22 7.67
CA CYS A 16 -3.06 -2.60 6.55
C CYS A 16 -2.34 -3.65 5.71
N TYR A 17 -2.33 -3.42 4.41
CA TYR A 17 -1.74 -4.31 3.42
C TYR A 17 -1.07 -3.47 2.33
N LYS A 18 -0.06 -4.06 1.67
CA LYS A 18 0.55 -3.48 0.47
C LYS A 18 0.50 -4.42 -0.72
N ILE A 19 0.33 -3.85 -1.91
CA ILE A 19 0.51 -4.53 -3.19
C ILE A 19 1.57 -3.81 -4.02
N ARG A 20 2.35 -4.59 -4.78
CA ARG A 20 3.32 -4.07 -5.74
C ARG A 20 2.73 -4.18 -7.14
N LEU A 21 2.57 -3.04 -7.80
CA LEU A 21 2.16 -2.98 -9.21
C LEU A 21 3.37 -2.63 -10.07
N ALA A 22 3.58 -3.44 -11.11
CA ALA A 22 4.55 -3.11 -12.15
C ALA A 22 4.09 -1.85 -12.88
N ASN A 23 4.94 -0.83 -12.93
CA ASN A 23 4.71 0.35 -13.75
C ASN A 23 5.33 0.11 -15.13
N SER A 24 4.58 -0.53 -16.02
CA SER A 24 5.01 -0.86 -17.38
C SER A 24 5.31 0.38 -18.25
N SER A 25 4.89 1.58 -17.83
CA SER A 25 5.13 2.84 -18.56
C SER A 25 6.44 3.56 -18.19
N ASN A 26 7.13 3.17 -17.11
CA ASN A 26 8.39 3.79 -16.71
C ASN A 26 9.57 3.04 -17.33
N LYS A 27 10.36 3.70 -18.20
CA LYS A 27 11.57 3.14 -18.85
C LYS A 27 12.78 2.99 -17.90
N LYS A 28 12.65 3.33 -16.61
CA LYS A 28 13.68 3.00 -15.59
C LYS A 28 13.70 1.48 -15.43
N GLY A 29 14.89 0.86 -15.47
CA GLY A 29 15.08 -0.60 -15.56
C GLY A 29 14.30 -1.44 -14.52
N LYS A 30 14.39 -2.77 -14.67
CA LYS A 30 13.54 -3.81 -14.03
C LYS A 30 13.19 -3.65 -12.54
N SER A 31 13.91 -2.84 -11.75
CA SER A 31 13.73 -2.60 -10.31
C SER A 31 13.15 -1.22 -9.94
N GLY A 32 13.23 -0.20 -10.81
CA GLY A 32 12.93 1.20 -10.48
C GLY A 32 11.52 1.68 -10.81
N GLY A 33 10.72 0.86 -11.48
CA GLY A 33 9.39 1.20 -11.97
C GLY A 33 8.25 0.46 -11.28
N TYR A 34 8.23 0.29 -9.97
CA TYR A 34 7.04 -0.29 -9.29
C TYR A 34 6.32 0.77 -8.48
N ARG A 35 4.99 0.81 -8.58
CA ARG A 35 4.16 1.54 -7.61
C ARG A 35 3.76 0.57 -6.50
N VAL A 36 4.04 0.94 -5.27
CA VAL A 36 3.53 0.25 -4.10
C VAL A 36 2.27 0.98 -3.66
N ILE A 37 1.19 0.23 -3.46
CA ILE A 37 -0.07 0.74 -2.94
C ILE A 37 -0.25 0.17 -1.54
N SER A 38 -0.41 1.03 -0.55
CA SER A 38 -0.80 0.66 0.81
C SER A 38 -2.27 1.00 1.03
N TYR A 39 -3.02 0.07 1.62
CA TYR A 39 -4.45 0.23 1.90
C TYR A 39 -4.84 -0.41 3.22
N PHE A 40 -5.96 0.03 3.77
CA PHE A 40 -6.57 -0.45 5.00
C PHE A 40 -7.90 -1.16 4.68
N ILE A 41 -8.23 -2.20 5.44
CA ILE A 41 -9.52 -2.88 5.38
C ILE A 41 -10.24 -2.63 6.70
N ASP A 42 -11.38 -1.94 6.65
CA ASP A 42 -12.17 -1.72 7.87
C ASP A 42 -13.01 -2.94 8.26
N ASN A 43 -13.67 -2.85 9.42
CA ASN A 43 -14.49 -3.94 9.96
C ASN A 43 -15.68 -4.32 9.05
N ASN A 44 -16.08 -3.42 8.13
CA ASN A 44 -17.14 -3.65 7.16
C ASN A 44 -16.58 -4.19 5.82
N ASN A 45 -15.32 -4.63 5.79
CA ASN A 45 -14.58 -5.06 4.60
C ASN A 45 -14.45 -3.98 3.52
N ILE A 46 -14.54 -2.70 3.88
CA ILE A 46 -14.31 -1.61 2.93
C ILE A 46 -12.81 -1.37 2.80
N VAL A 47 -12.32 -1.39 1.57
CA VAL A 47 -10.93 -1.10 1.22
C VAL A 47 -10.74 0.41 1.09
N ARG A 48 -9.81 0.96 1.88
CA ARG A 48 -9.44 2.37 1.86
C ARG A 48 -8.00 2.53 1.42
N LEU A 49 -7.80 3.27 0.33
CA LEU A 49 -6.47 3.61 -0.14
C LEU A 49 -5.79 4.55 0.86
N LEU A 50 -4.58 4.21 1.30
CA LEU A 50 -3.79 5.06 2.19
C LEU A 50 -2.75 5.84 1.40
N LEU A 51 -1.92 5.13 0.62
CA LEU A 51 -0.75 5.71 -0.04
C LEU A 51 -0.45 5.00 -1.36
N ILE A 52 0.10 5.75 -2.32
CA ILE A 52 0.70 5.22 -3.54
C ILE A 52 2.07 5.88 -3.71
N TYR A 53 3.12 5.07 -3.85
CA TYR A 53 4.49 5.57 -4.00
C TYR A 53 5.30 4.68 -4.93
N SER A 54 6.34 5.23 -5.56
CA SER A 54 7.24 4.44 -6.40
C SER A 54 8.36 3.83 -5.56
N LYS A 55 8.73 2.56 -5.82
CA LYS A 55 9.86 1.91 -5.13
C LYS A 55 11.17 2.69 -5.31
N GLY A 56 11.32 3.36 -6.47
CA GLY A 56 12.50 4.20 -6.74
C GLY A 56 12.64 5.41 -5.83
N ASP A 57 11.53 5.89 -5.25
CA ASP A 57 11.51 7.08 -4.38
C ASP A 57 11.44 6.68 -2.91
N THR A 58 10.83 5.54 -2.59
CA THR A 58 10.70 5.03 -1.22
C THR A 58 10.65 3.50 -1.23
N GLU A 59 11.59 2.84 -0.55
CA GLU A 59 11.69 1.37 -0.59
C GLU A 59 10.66 0.68 0.32
N ASN A 60 10.42 1.23 1.52
CA ASN A 60 9.43 0.78 2.49
C ASN A 60 8.85 1.96 3.26
N ILE A 61 7.60 1.81 3.70
CA ILE A 61 6.98 2.66 4.73
C ILE A 61 7.28 2.03 6.08
N SER A 62 7.69 2.86 7.04
CA SER A 62 7.90 2.47 8.43
C SER A 62 6.57 2.34 9.19
N ASP A 63 6.58 1.58 10.29
CA ASP A 63 5.38 1.42 11.14
C ASP A 63 4.88 2.74 11.73
N ASN A 64 5.80 3.68 11.98
CA ASN A 64 5.48 5.02 12.48
C ASN A 64 4.75 5.84 11.43
N GLU A 65 5.26 5.87 10.19
CA GLU A 65 4.58 6.56 9.08
C GLU A 65 3.21 5.96 8.80
N LEU A 66 3.09 4.62 8.85
CA LEU A 66 1.82 3.94 8.69
C LEU A 66 0.83 4.33 9.80
N PHE A 67 1.31 4.42 11.04
CA PHE A 67 0.48 4.82 12.18
C PHE A 67 0.01 6.28 12.06
N GLU A 68 0.90 7.21 11.71
CA GLU A 68 0.54 8.61 11.48
C GLU A 68 -0.50 8.75 10.36
N VAL A 69 -0.34 7.98 9.28
CA VAL A 69 -1.33 7.98 8.19
C VAL A 69 -2.67 7.44 8.66
N LEU A 70 -2.72 6.37 9.46
CA LEU A 70 -3.97 5.87 10.03
C LEU A 70 -4.64 6.91 10.93
N LYS A 71 -3.87 7.55 11.82
CA LYS A 71 -4.36 8.58 12.73
C LYS A 71 -4.92 9.78 11.98
N ASN A 72 -4.21 10.29 10.97
CA ASN A 72 -4.65 11.41 10.14
C ASN A 72 -5.91 11.10 9.33
N ASN A 73 -6.18 9.81 9.06
CA ASN A 73 -7.39 9.36 8.38
C ASN A 73 -8.50 8.88 9.34
N ASN A 74 -8.32 9.00 10.67
CA ASN A 74 -9.24 8.50 11.70
C ASN A 74 -9.52 6.99 11.58
N LEU A 75 -8.48 6.20 11.29
CA LEU A 75 -8.52 4.75 11.11
C LEU A 75 -7.74 3.99 12.21
N SER A 76 -7.21 4.69 13.21
CA SER A 76 -6.45 4.14 14.35
C SER A 76 -7.26 4.09 15.63
#